data_AF-A0A926UYG8-F1
#
_entry.id   AF-A0A926UYG8-F1
#
_cell.length_a   1.000
_cell.length_b   1.000
_cell.length_c   1.000
_cell.angle_alpha   90.00
_cell.angle_beta   90.00
_cell.angle_gamma   90.00
#
_symmetry.space_group_name_H-M   'P 1'
#
loop_
_entity.id
_entity.type
_entity.pdbx_description
1 polymer ?
#
loop_
_entity_poly.entity_id
_entity_poly.type
_entity_poly.pdbx_seq_one_letter_code
_entity_poly.pdbx_strand_id
1 'polypeptide(L)'
;MHVLSIPTWMIHISSVVEWIIAIWLIWSYAEITQNRSWRVLSYGMLPALVSAMCACTWHFYDNAPELSWLVTVQAAMTLVGNITLCLAAWWIWRRSPSRQA
;
A
#
# COMPACT_ATOMS: atom_id res chain seq x y z
N MET A 1 -15.70 -13.94 17.64
CA MET A 1 -14.98 -12.92 18.44
C MET A 1 -13.59 -13.48 18.71
N HIS A 2 -12.64 -13.13 17.85
CA HIS A 2 -11.23 -13.46 18.02
C HIS A 2 -10.48 -12.14 18.00
N VAL A 3 -10.16 -11.65 19.19
CA VAL A 3 -9.32 -10.47 19.36
C VAL A 3 -7.89 -10.83 18.93
N LEU A 4 -7.26 -9.96 18.15
CA LEU A 4 -5.85 -10.11 17.79
C LEU A 4 -4.99 -10.04 19.06
N SER A 5 -4.00 -10.93 19.15
CA SER A 5 -3.02 -10.87 20.24
C SER A 5 -2.19 -9.58 20.16
N ILE A 6 -1.61 -9.14 21.28
CA ILE A 6 -0.72 -7.97 21.32
C ILE A 6 0.41 -8.08 20.28
N PRO A 7 1.13 -9.21 20.15
CA PRO A 7 2.12 -9.39 19.08
C PRO A 7 1.55 -9.18 17.67
N THR A 8 0.34 -9.69 17.40
CA THR A 8 -0.29 -9.53 16.09
C THR A 8 -0.62 -8.07 15.81
N TRP A 9 -1.10 -7.32 16.81
CA TRP A 9 -1.34 -5.88 16.69
C TRP A 9 -0.07 -5.09 16.39
N MET A 10 1.04 -5.43 17.06
CA MET A 10 2.32 -4.76 16.81
C MET A 10 2.73 -4.88 15.34
N ILE A 11 2.59 -6.06 14.74
CA ILE A 11 2.92 -6.29 13.33
C ILE A 11 2.02 -5.44 12.41
N HIS A 12 0.71 -5.40 12.67
CA HIS A 12 -0.21 -4.61 11.83
C HIS A 12 0.14 -3.12 11.84
N ILE A 13 0.36 -2.56 13.04
CA ILE A 13 0.69 -1.15 13.19
C ILE A 13 2.08 -0.84 12.61
N SER A 14 3.08 -1.69 12.87
CA SER A 14 4.43 -1.48 12.33
C SER A 14 4.41 -1.53 10.81
N SER A 15 3.75 -2.51 10.20
CA SER A 15 3.66 -2.62 8.74
C SER A 15 2.96 -1.44 8.08
N VAL A 16 1.88 -0.91 8.70
CA VAL A 16 1.22 0.31 8.20
C VAL A 16 2.16 1.52 8.26
N VAL A 17 2.86 1.71 9.38
CA VAL A 17 3.82 2.81 9.56
C VAL A 17 4.98 2.69 8.57
N GLU A 18 5.57 1.50 8.46
CA GLU A 18 6.65 1.20 7.52
C GLU A 18 6.23 1.49 6.08
N TRP A 19 5.00 1.12 5.70
CA TRP A 19 4.47 1.39 4.37
C TRP A 19 4.27 2.89 4.09
N ILE A 20 3.76 3.65 5.06
CA ILE A 20 3.65 5.11 4.97
C ILE A 20 5.03 5.75 4.78
N ILE A 21 6.01 5.33 5.58
CA ILE A 21 7.40 5.80 5.46
C ILE A 21 7.96 5.46 4.08
N ALA A 22 7.74 4.24 3.57
CA ALA A 22 8.19 3.84 2.25
C ALA A 22 7.59 4.72 1.13
N ILE A 23 6.28 4.99 1.19
CA ILE A 23 5.61 5.91 0.25
C ILE A 23 6.26 7.30 0.29
N TRP A 24 6.49 7.83 1.49
CA TRP A 24 7.11 9.14 1.68
C TRP A 24 8.55 9.20 1.16
N LEU A 25 9.35 8.16 1.39
CA LEU A 25 10.71 8.06 0.89
C LEU A 25 10.75 7.97 -0.64
N ILE A 26 9.88 7.15 -1.26
CA ILE A 26 9.79 7.03 -2.72
C ILE A 26 9.34 8.34 -3.35
N TRP A 27 8.37 9.03 -2.74
CA TRP A 27 7.95 10.36 -3.15
C TRP A 27 9.12 11.36 -3.12
N SER A 28 9.82 11.42 -1.98
CA SER A 28 10.94 12.34 -1.78
C SER A 28 12.07 12.07 -2.77
N TYR A 29 12.37 10.79 -3.02
CA TYR A 29 13.31 10.38 -4.04
C TYR A 29 12.89 10.84 -5.45
N ALA A 30 11.61 10.73 -5.79
CA ALA A 30 11.10 11.18 -7.08
C ALA A 30 11.24 12.69 -7.28
N GLU A 31 11.02 13.49 -6.23
CA GLU A 31 11.20 14.95 -6.26
C GLU A 31 12.69 15.33 -6.37
N ILE A 32 13.57 14.71 -5.59
CA ILE A 32 15.02 14.99 -5.63
C ILE A 32 15.62 14.64 -6.99
N THR A 33 15.23 13.49 -7.57
CA THR A 33 15.74 13.03 -8.87
C THR A 33 14.98 13.58 -10.07
N GLN A 34 13.90 14.35 -9.84
CA GLN A 34 12.96 14.81 -10.87
C GLN A 34 12.43 13.67 -11.76
N ASN A 35 12.37 12.44 -11.23
CA ASN A 35 11.94 11.27 -11.97
C ASN A 35 10.45 10.97 -11.70
N ARG A 36 9.61 11.41 -12.64
CA ARG A 36 8.16 11.21 -12.59
C ARG A 36 7.73 9.75 -12.44
N SER A 37 8.55 8.79 -12.87
CA SER A 37 8.21 7.35 -12.78
C SER A 37 8.13 6.88 -11.33
N TRP A 38 9.02 7.37 -10.47
CA TRP A 38 8.99 7.06 -9.03
C TRP A 38 7.84 7.78 -8.31
N ARG A 39 7.43 8.94 -8.81
CA ARG A 39 6.23 9.64 -8.30
C ARG A 39 4.94 8.88 -8.64
N VAL A 40 4.88 8.23 -9.81
CA VAL A 40 3.76 7.33 -10.13
C VAL A 40 3.75 6.12 -9.20
N LEU A 41 4.93 5.57 -8.86
CA LEU A 41 5.03 4.45 -7.92
C LEU A 41 4.47 4.81 -6.53
N SER A 42 4.83 5.97 -5.96
CA SER A 42 4.32 6.37 -4.64
C SER A 42 2.80 6.52 -4.62
N TYR A 43 2.18 7.08 -5.67
CA TYR A 43 0.73 7.09 -5.80
C TYR A 43 0.15 5.68 -5.96
N GLY A 44 0.81 4.83 -6.74
CA GLY A 44 0.41 3.45 -6.98
C GLY A 44 0.43 2.56 -5.73
N MET A 45 1.13 2.96 -4.67
CA MET A 45 1.18 2.27 -3.37
C MET A 45 0.00 2.60 -2.46
N LEU A 46 -0.74 3.69 -2.71
CA LEU A 46 -1.83 4.15 -1.84
C LEU A 46 -2.99 3.16 -1.71
N PRO A 47 -3.45 2.45 -2.76
CA PRO A 47 -4.53 1.49 -2.60
C PRO A 47 -4.16 0.36 -1.62
N ALA A 48 -2.93 -0.12 -1.62
CA ALA A 48 -2.46 -1.12 -0.64
C ALA A 48 -2.48 -0.57 0.80
N LEU A 49 -2.21 0.72 1.00
CA LEU A 49 -2.36 1.37 2.31
C LEU A 49 -3.82 1.40 2.75
N VAL A 50 -4.75 1.77 1.86
CA VAL A 50 -6.19 1.74 2.17
C VAL A 50 -6.64 0.34 2.55
N SER A 51 -6.17 -0.68 1.81
CA SER A 51 -6.45 -2.09 2.15
C SER A 51 -6.01 -2.45 3.57
N ALA A 52 -4.76 -2.12 3.93
CA ALA A 52 -4.23 -2.38 5.27
C ALA A 52 -5.03 -1.64 6.36
N MET A 53 -5.42 -0.38 6.10
CA MET A 53 -6.26 0.40 7.03
C MET A 53 -7.63 -0.24 7.23
N CYS A 54 -8.30 -0.72 6.16
CA CYS A 54 -9.58 -1.43 6.28
C CYS A 54 -9.47 -2.67 7.18
N ALA A 55 -8.41 -3.48 7.01
CA ALA A 55 -8.17 -4.66 7.85
C ALA A 55 -7.96 -4.27 9.32
N CYS A 56 -7.10 -3.28 9.59
CA CYS A 56 -6.86 -2.77 10.94
C CYS A 56 -8.13 -2.21 11.59
N THR A 57 -8.95 -1.47 10.84
CA THR A 57 -10.23 -0.95 11.33
C THR A 57 -11.19 -2.08 11.68
N TRP A 58 -11.32 -3.10 10.83
CA TRP A 58 -12.23 -4.22 11.13
C TRP A 58 -11.78 -5.00 12.37
N HIS A 59 -10.48 -5.23 12.54
CA HIS A 59 -9.90 -5.85 13.74
C HIS A 59 -10.03 -4.99 14.99
N PHE A 60 -9.94 -3.66 14.86
CA PHE A 60 -10.16 -2.73 15.98
C PHE A 60 -11.56 -2.88 16.58
N TYR A 61 -12.56 -3.16 15.74
CA TYR A 61 -13.95 -3.43 16.16
C TYR A 61 -14.24 -4.93 16.38
N ASP A 62 -13.23 -5.72 16.74
CA ASP A 62 -13.33 -7.16 17.03
C ASP A 62 -14.07 -7.97 15.95
N ASN A 63 -13.85 -7.62 14.68
CA ASN A 63 -14.46 -8.29 13.53
C ASN A 63 -16.00 -8.21 13.54
N ALA A 64 -16.54 -7.09 14.00
CA ALA A 64 -17.98 -6.79 13.97
C ALA A 64 -18.62 -7.16 12.61
N PRO A 65 -19.68 -8.00 12.59
CA PRO A 65 -20.34 -8.41 11.35
C PRO A 65 -20.91 -7.22 10.54
N GLU A 66 -21.32 -6.15 11.21
CA GLU A 66 -21.84 -4.91 10.62
C GLU A 66 -20.78 -4.19 9.76
N LEU A 67 -19.50 -4.46 10.03
CA LEU A 67 -18.36 -3.89 9.32
C LEU A 67 -17.71 -4.86 8.32
N SER A 68 -18.32 -6.02 8.07
CA SER A 68 -17.79 -7.03 7.12
C SER A 68 -17.56 -6.49 5.70
N TRP A 69 -18.25 -5.42 5.30
CA TRP A 69 -18.00 -4.72 4.03
C TRP A 69 -16.58 -4.16 3.92
N LEU A 70 -15.90 -3.88 5.04
CA LEU A 70 -14.49 -3.48 5.05
C LEU A 70 -13.60 -4.56 4.45
N VAL A 71 -13.95 -5.85 4.61
CA VAL A 71 -13.20 -6.97 4.01
C VAL A 71 -13.31 -6.95 2.49
N THR A 72 -14.49 -6.60 1.96
CA THR A 72 -14.68 -6.44 0.51
C THR A 72 -13.86 -5.27 -0.03
N VAL A 73 -13.86 -4.13 0.69
CA VAL A 73 -13.06 -2.96 0.31
C VAL A 73 -11.57 -3.27 0.40
N GLN A 74 -11.13 -3.94 1.47
CA GLN A 74 -9.77 -4.44 1.63
C GLN A 74 -9.37 -5.29 0.43
N ALA A 75 -10.15 -6.32 0.08
CA ALA A 75 -9.85 -7.21 -1.04
C ALA A 75 -9.79 -6.46 -2.38
N ALA A 76 -10.73 -5.55 -2.63
CA ALA A 76 -10.74 -4.71 -3.83
C ALA A 76 -9.51 -3.81 -3.91
N MET A 77 -9.14 -3.15 -2.81
CA MET A 77 -7.97 -2.28 -2.73
C MET A 77 -6.66 -3.06 -2.82
N THR A 78 -6.61 -4.30 -2.34
CA THR A 78 -5.48 -5.20 -2.58
C THR A 78 -5.33 -5.51 -4.07
N LEU A 79 -6.42 -5.85 -4.76
CA LEU A 79 -6.37 -6.11 -6.20
C LEU A 79 -5.91 -4.88 -6.98
N VAL A 80 -6.55 -3.73 -6.72
CA VAL A 80 -6.19 -2.45 -7.35
C VAL A 80 -4.74 -2.09 -7.05
N GLY A 81 -4.30 -2.23 -5.80
CA GLY A 81 -2.92 -1.95 -5.36
C GLY A 81 -1.89 -2.80 -6.08
N ASN A 82 -2.15 -4.11 -6.25
CA ASN A 82 -1.26 -4.98 -7.01
C ASN A 82 -1.18 -4.58 -8.49
N ILE A 83 -2.31 -4.22 -9.09
CA ILE A 83 -2.37 -3.74 -10.48
C ILE A 83 -1.58 -2.43 -10.63
N THR A 84 -1.81 -1.44 -9.76
CA THR A 84 -1.12 -0.14 -9.82
C THR A 84 0.37 -0.26 -9.59
N LEU A 85 0.80 -1.12 -8.65
CA LEU A 85 2.22 -1.42 -8.43
C LEU A 85 2.86 -2.10 -9.64
N CYS A 86 2.19 -3.08 -10.24
CA CYS A 86 2.66 -3.75 -11.45
C CYS A 86 2.84 -2.77 -12.61
N LEU A 87 1.84 -1.91 -12.85
CA LEU A 87 1.90 -0.87 -13.89
C LEU A 87 3.01 0.15 -13.61
N ALA A 88 3.18 0.58 -12.36
CA ALA A 88 4.23 1.51 -11.98
C ALA A 88 5.63 0.90 -12.17
N ALA A 89 5.83 -0.37 -11.79
CA ALA A 89 7.07 -1.09 -12.00
C ALA A 89 7.39 -1.24 -13.50
N TRP A 90 6.39 -1.61 -14.31
CA TRP A 90 6.52 -1.65 -15.77
C TRP A 90 6.90 -0.29 -16.35
N TRP A 91 6.30 0.80 -15.84
CA TRP A 91 6.60 2.15 -16.29
C TRP A 91 8.04 2.58 -15.96
N ILE A 92 8.52 2.28 -14.75
CA ILE A 92 9.93 2.50 -14.35
C ILE A 92 10.87 1.74 -15.30
N TRP A 93 10.60 0.46 -15.55
CA TRP A 93 11.39 -0.36 -16.46
C TRP A 93 11.42 0.20 -17.89
N ARG A 94 10.26 0.62 -18.42
CA ARG A 94 10.16 1.20 -19.77
C ARG A 94 10.93 2.51 -19.91
N ARG A 95 11.07 3.28 -18.83
CA ARG A 95 11.78 4.57 -18.80
C ARG A 95 13.28 4.43 -18.50
N SER A 96 13.77 3.23 -18.20
CA SER A 96 15.17 3.02 -17.86
C SER A 96 16.10 3.31 -19.05
N PRO A 97 17.20 4.07 -18.89
CA PRO A 97 18.10 4.48 -19.98
C PRO A 97 18.71 3.33 -20.78
N SER A 98 18.87 2.15 -20.18
CA SER A 98 19.48 0.96 -20.81
C SER A 98 18.69 0.37 -22.00
N ARG A 99 17.53 0.94 -22.33
CA ARG A 99 16.72 0.57 -23.51
C ARG A 99 16.65 1.64 -24.60
N GLN A 100 17.33 2.77 -24.44
CA GLN A 100 17.37 3.84 -25.45
C GLN A 100 18.66 3.80 -26.31
N ALA A 101 19.48 2.74 -26.17
CA ALA A 101 20.65 2.47 -27.00
C ALA A 101 20.31 1.46 -28.10
#